data_AF-A0ABD0QVM3-F1
#
_entry.id   AF-A0ABD0QVM3-F1
#
_cell.length_a   1.000
_cell.length_b   1.000
_cell.length_c   1.000
_cell.angle_alpha   90.00
_cell.angle_beta   90.00
_cell.angle_gamma   90.00
#
_symmetry.space_group_name_H-M   'P 1'
#
loop_
_entity.id
_entity.type
_entity.pdbx_description
1 polymer ?
#
loop_
_entity_poly.entity_id
_entity_poly.type
_entity_poly.pdbx_seq_one_letter_code
_entity_poly.pdbx_strand_id
1 'polypeptide(L)' 'SNFILPAELLEFAQRLETYKPVQRLTLDLRFNPLDRDPEVKSQALRKLILYCNILTDDWDSRSTMADHISVM' A
#
# COMPACT_ATOMS: atom_id res chain seq x y z
N SER A 1 -5.30 -7.39 12.94
CA SER A 1 -4.90 -6.26 12.08
C SER A 1 -4.95 -6.69 10.63
N ASN A 2 -5.75 -6.02 9.78
CA ASN A 2 -5.94 -6.35 8.37
C ASN A 2 -4.85 -5.71 7.50
N PHE A 3 -3.59 -6.11 7.70
CA PHE A 3 -2.48 -5.65 6.86
C PHE A 3 -2.04 -6.79 5.96
N ILE A 4 -1.97 -6.52 4.66
CA ILE A 4 -1.36 -7.43 3.70
C ILE A 4 0.17 -7.30 3.78
N LEU A 5 0.88 -8.42 3.80
CA LEU A 5 2.33 -8.39 3.77
C LEU A 5 2.84 -7.95 2.39
N PRO A 6 4.02 -7.31 2.29
CA PRO A 6 4.59 -6.91 1.00
C PRO A 6 4.74 -8.07 0.01
N ALA A 7 5.09 -9.26 0.49
CA ALA A 7 5.20 -10.47 -0.33
C ALA A 7 3.83 -10.92 -0.88
N GLU A 8 2.79 -10.94 -0.04
CA GLU A 8 1.43 -11.29 -0.46
C GLU A 8 0.83 -10.25 -1.43
N LEU A 9 1.18 -8.97 -1.25
CA LEU A 9 0.80 -7.91 -2.18
C LEU A 9 1.44 -8.12 -3.56
N LEU A 10 2.69 -8.58 -3.61
CA LEU A 10 3.37 -8.91 -4.86
C LEU A 10 2.73 -10.12 -5.55
N GLU A 11 2.41 -11.18 -4.80
CA GLU A 11 1.69 -12.35 -5.34
C GLU A 11 0.31 -11.95 -5.88
N PHE A 12 -0.40 -11.08 -5.18
CA PHE A 12 -1.67 -10.53 -5.64
C PHE A 12 -1.50 -9.77 -6.96
N ALA A 13 -0.48 -8.91 -7.06
CA ALA A 13 -0.18 -8.18 -8.29
C ALA A 13 0.13 -9.12 -9.47
N GLN A 14 0.88 -10.20 -9.25
CA GLN A 14 1.18 -11.21 -10.27
C GLN A 14 -0.06 -11.99 -10.72
N ARG A 15 -0.94 -12.34 -9.79
CA ARG A 15 -2.23 -12.96 -10.14
C ARG A 15 -3.06 -11.99 -10.98
N LEU A 16 -3.11 -10.72 -10.62
CA LEU A 16 -3.86 -9.72 -11.35
C LEU A 16 -3.36 -9.55 -12.80
N GLU A 17 -2.04 -9.57 -12.98
CA GLU A 17 -1.38 -9.55 -14.30
C GLU A 17 -1.77 -10.76 -15.16
N THR A 18 -1.99 -11.92 -14.52
CA THR A 18 -2.43 -13.16 -15.18
C THR A 18 -3.90 -13.08 -15.58
N TYR A 19 -4.78 -12.63 -14.69
CA TYR A 19 -6.23 -12.57 -14.92
C TYR A 19 -6.67 -11.37 -15.76
N LYS A 20 -5.86 -10.30 -15.83
CA LYS A 20 -6.10 -9.07 -16.60
C LYS A 20 -7.54 -8.57 -16.47
N PRO A 21 -7.92 -7.99 -15.33
CA PRO A 21 -9.28 -7.55 -15.13
C PRO A 21 -9.69 -6.54 -16.22
N VAL A 22 -10.88 -6.74 -16.79
CA VAL A 22 -11.44 -5.89 -17.85
C VAL A 22 -11.66 -4.45 -17.36
N GLN A 23 -11.84 -4.28 -16.04
CA GLN A 23 -12.04 -3.00 -15.39
C GLN A 23 -10.95 -2.74 -14.36
N ARG A 24 -10.53 -1.48 -14.23
CA ARG A 24 -9.56 -1.10 -13.20
C ARG A 24 -10.17 -1.24 -11.81
N LEU A 25 -9.53 -2.01 -10.94
CA LEU A 25 -9.94 -2.17 -9.55
C LEU A 25 -9.42 -0.99 -8.72
N THR A 26 -10.18 -0.51 -7.74
CA THR A 26 -9.66 0.47 -6.79
C THR A 26 -9.11 -0.27 -5.57
N LEU A 27 -7.83 -0.08 -5.26
CA LEU A 27 -7.16 -0.70 -4.12
C LEU A 27 -6.82 0.38 -3.10
N ASP A 28 -7.46 0.32 -1.92
CA ASP A 28 -7.08 1.14 -0.76
C ASP A 28 -6.00 0.39 0.03
N LEU A 29 -4.77 0.91 -0.02
CA LEU A 29 -3.62 0.34 0.67
C LEU A 29 -3.20 1.26 1.81
N ARG A 30 -3.29 0.71 3.03
CA ARG A 30 -2.79 1.35 4.25
C ARG A 30 -1.48 0.69 4.63
N PHE A 31 -0.41 1.47 4.67
CA PHE A 31 0.91 0.96 4.99
C PHE A 31 1.25 1.21 6.44
N ASN A 32 1.93 0.23 7.05
CA ASN A 32 2.58 0.46 8.33
C ASN A 32 3.87 1.26 8.07
N PRO A 33 4.09 2.42 8.72
CA PRO A 33 5.35 3.17 8.59
C PRO A 33 6.57 2.40 9.13
N LEU A 34 6.35 1.36 9.94
CA LEU A 34 7.40 0.45 10.44
C LEU A 34 7.68 -0.74 9.52
N ASP A 35 7.10 -0.76 8.32
CA ASP A 35 7.25 -1.87 7.37
C ASP A 35 8.67 -1.96 6.81
N ARG A 36 9.24 -3.18 6.79
CA ARG A 36 10.67 -3.43 6.63
C ARG A 36 11.12 -3.70 5.19
N ASP A 37 10.20 -3.80 4.23
CA ASP A 37 10.53 -4.22 2.86
C ASP A 37 10.03 -3.24 1.78
N PRO A 38 10.60 -2.02 1.73
CA PRO A 38 10.18 -0.98 0.79
C PRO A 38 10.42 -1.38 -0.68
N GLU A 39 11.42 -2.21 -0.96
CA GLU A 39 11.74 -2.67 -2.32
C GLU A 39 10.66 -3.60 -2.90
N VAL A 40 10.30 -4.65 -2.16
CA VAL A 40 9.25 -5.62 -2.56
C VAL A 40 7.91 -4.91 -2.74
N LYS A 41 7.60 -3.99 -1.83
CA LYS A 41 6.43 -3.14 -1.92
C LYS A 41 6.43 -2.28 -3.20
N SER A 42 7.53 -1.58 -3.49
CA SER A 42 7.63 -0.74 -4.69
C SER A 42 7.45 -1.57 -5.97
N GLN A 43 7.99 -2.78 -5.99
CA GLN A 43 7.80 -3.72 -7.09
C GLN A 43 6.33 -4.14 -7.26
N ALA A 44 5.64 -4.45 -6.17
CA ALA A 44 4.22 -4.80 -6.21
C ALA A 44 3.36 -3.63 -6.69
N LEU A 45 3.61 -2.42 -6.20
CA LEU A 45 2.89 -1.20 -6.59
C LEU A 45 3.06 -0.87 -8.08
N ARG A 46 4.26 -1.01 -8.61
CA ARG A 46 4.53 -0.81 -10.06
C ARG A 46 3.73 -1.77 -10.94
N LYS A 47 3.50 -3.00 -10.48
CA LYS A 47 2.65 -3.96 -11.21
C LYS A 47 1.17 -3.62 -11.05
N LEU A 48 0.75 -3.26 -9.84
CA LEU A 48 -0.65 -2.95 -9.52
C LEU A 48 -1.14 -1.69 -10.24
N ILE A 49 -0.33 -0.65 -10.42
CA ILE A 49 -0.78 0.62 -11.01
C ILE A 49 -1.25 0.49 -12.47
N LEU A 50 -0.83 -0.58 -13.15
CA LEU A 50 -1.26 -0.88 -14.52
C LEU A 50 -2.72 -1.34 -14.58
N TYR A 51 -3.18 -2.01 -13.53
CA TYR A 51 -4.48 -2.69 -13.48
C TYR A 51 -5.42 -2.14 -12.41
N CYS A 52 -4.88 -1.41 -11.44
CA CYS A 52 -5.60 -0.89 -10.28
C CYS A 52 -5.36 0.61 -10.12
N ASN A 53 -6.39 1.31 -9.69
CA ASN A 53 -6.24 2.64 -9.12
C ASN A 53 -5.83 2.47 -7.65
N ILE A 54 -4.60 2.83 -7.32
CA ILE A 54 -4.06 2.64 -5.98
C ILE A 54 -4.34 3.92 -5.18
N LEU A 55 -5.15 3.78 -4.13
CA LEU A 55 -5.31 4.79 -3.09
C LEU A 55 -4.36 4.41 -1.97
N THR A 56 -3.37 5.26 -1.73
CA THR A 56 -2.47 5.10 -0.58
C THR A 56 -2.77 6.23 0.37
N ASP A 57 -3.05 5.89 1.64
CA ASP A 57 -3.00 6.90 2.70
C ASP A 57 -1.54 7.39 2.73
N ASP A 58 -1.32 8.61 2.24
CA ASP A 58 -0.01 9.26 2.31
C ASP A 58 0.26 9.48 3.80
N TRP A 59 0.91 8.49 4.40
CA TRP A 59 1.33 8.53 5.78
C TRP A 59 2.49 9.52 5.84
N ASP A 60 2.16 10.81 5.81
CA ASP A 60 3.08 11.92 6.02
C ASP A 60 3.74 11.68 7.38
N SER A 61 4.99 11.24 7.36
CA SER A 61 5.74 10.86 8.57
C SER A 61 5.85 12.01 9.58
N ARG A 62 5.51 13.23 9.17
CA ARG A 62 5.38 14.44 10.00
C ARG A 62 4.14 14.42 10.90
N SER A 63 3.06 13.74 10.52
CA SER A 63 1.83 13.69 11.33
C SER A 63 1.88 12.66 12.48
N THR A 64 2.82 11.72 12.46
CA THR A 64 2.95 10.68 13.52
C THR A 64 3.74 11.14 14.75
N MET A 65 4.38 12.30 14.72
CA MET A 65 5.02 12.92 15.90
C MET A 65 4.31 14.19 16.35
N ALA A 66 2.99 14.28 16.15
CA ALA A 66 2.20 15.25 16.88
C ALA A 66 2.00 14.71 18.29
N ASP A 67 3.03 14.85 19.14
CA ASP A 67 2.82 14.80 20.60
C ASP A 67 1.64 15.73 20.89
N HIS A 68 0.54 15.16 21.37
CA HIS A 68 -0.59 15.92 21.87
C HIS A 68 -0.12 16.64 23.14
N ILE A 69 0.54 17.78 22.97
CA ILE A 69 0.73 18.74 24.06
C ILE A 69 -0.62 19.40 24.25
N SER A 70 -1.45 18.79 25.12
CA SER A 70 -2.57 19.49 25.72
C SER A 70 -1.99 20.61 26.57
N VAL A 71 -1.98 21.84 26.03
CA VAL A 71 -1.70 23.03 26.84
C VAL A 71 -2.91 23.23 27.74
N MET A 72 -2.71 22.96 29.03
CA MET A 72 -3.62 23.29 30.11
C MET A 72 -3.54 24.79 30.44
#